data_AF-A0A0C2J0D5-F1
#
_entry.id   AF-A0A0C2J0D5-F1
#
_cell.length_a   1.000
_cell.length_b   1.000
_cell.length_c   1.000
_cell.angle_alpha   90.00
_cell.angle_beta   90.00
_cell.angle_gamma   90.00
#
_symmetry.space_group_name_H-M   'P 1'
#
loop_
_entity.id
_entity.type
_entity.pdbx_description
1 polymer ?
#
loop_
_entity_poly.entity_id
_entity_poly.type
_entity_poly.pdbx_seq_one_letter_code
_entity_poly.pdbx_strand_id
1 'polypeptide(L)'
;MFRVINSDCVDLSGNKYPFGEITRFQNISKCELCICGTDSEWICDHYVSCKSLDCKSSNSAVGECCAEMHCGGITKFMILGFGIFAIILYIAFILIIMLIFSILHWRKTSKKADNSDTPDTNLGEETKKQNLELDEDISESNKEPVRYLFAPKDPN
;
A
#
# COMPACT_ATOMS: atom_id res chain seq x y z
N MET A 1 23.93 -47.83 13.30
CA MET A 1 23.59 -46.40 13.36
C MET A 1 24.86 -45.68 13.80
N PHE A 2 25.59 -45.08 12.86
CA PHE A 2 26.83 -44.37 13.20
C PHE A 2 26.45 -43.10 13.97
N ARG A 3 27.04 -42.91 15.16
CA ARG A 3 26.94 -41.63 15.87
C ARG A 3 27.75 -40.63 15.06
N VAL A 4 27.08 -39.74 14.34
CA VAL A 4 27.71 -38.53 13.81
C VAL A 4 28.24 -37.80 15.03
N ILE A 5 29.55 -37.81 15.21
CA ILE A 5 30.21 -36.97 16.21
C ILE A 5 30.04 -35.57 15.63
N ASN A 6 29.02 -34.84 16.09
CA ASN A 6 28.95 -33.40 15.82
C ASN A 6 30.22 -32.80 16.41
N SER A 7 31.09 -32.35 15.53
CA SER A 7 32.36 -31.77 15.90
C SER A 7 32.12 -30.28 16.06
N ASP A 8 32.11 -29.80 17.31
CA ASP A 8 31.94 -28.38 17.61
C ASP A 8 33.18 -27.61 17.11
N CYS A 9 32.97 -26.39 16.61
CA CYS A 9 34.06 -25.48 16.31
C CYS A 9 34.48 -24.74 17.58
N VAL A 10 35.76 -24.38 17.66
CA VAL A 10 36.31 -23.66 18.82
C VAL A 10 36.86 -22.32 18.34
N ASP A 11 36.48 -21.23 18.99
CA ASP A 11 37.05 -19.91 18.69
C ASP A 11 38.43 -19.70 19.36
N LEU A 12 39.06 -18.56 19.05
CA LEU A 12 40.33 -18.16 19.65
C LEU A 12 40.26 -17.93 21.17
N SER A 13 39.06 -17.81 21.74
CA SER A 13 38.81 -17.64 23.18
C SER A 13 38.50 -18.97 23.88
N GLY A 14 38.46 -20.09 23.14
CA GLY A 14 38.10 -21.41 23.67
C GLY A 14 36.59 -21.66 23.79
N ASN A 15 35.73 -20.78 23.28
CA ASN A 15 34.29 -20.99 23.23
C ASN A 15 33.93 -22.02 22.16
N LYS A 16 32.97 -22.90 22.48
CA LYS A 16 32.50 -23.94 21.58
C LYS A 16 31.22 -23.50 20.88
N TYR A 17 31.16 -23.77 19.59
CA TYR A 17 30.04 -23.45 18.73
C TYR A 17 29.55 -24.72 18.03
N PRO A 18 28.24 -25.00 18.08
CA PRO A 18 27.70 -26.18 17.41
C PRO A 18 27.81 -26.05 15.89
N PHE A 19 27.76 -27.20 15.21
CA PHE A 19 27.68 -27.26 13.76
C PHE A 19 26.57 -26.33 13.21
N GLY A 20 26.90 -25.56 12.17
CA GLY A 20 25.98 -24.63 11.52
C GLY A 20 25.79 -23.29 12.25
N GLU A 21 26.41 -23.10 13.42
CA GLU A 21 26.36 -21.81 14.12
C GLU A 21 27.15 -20.75 13.34
N ILE A 22 26.52 -19.58 13.17
CA ILE A 22 27.09 -18.45 12.46
C ILE A 22 27.58 -17.44 13.49
N THR A 23 28.84 -17.05 13.42
CA THR A 23 29.44 -16.08 14.31
C THR A 23 30.24 -15.03 13.54
N ARG A 24 30.66 -14.00 14.26
CA ARG A 24 31.56 -12.97 13.79
C ARG A 24 32.75 -12.88 14.74
N PHE A 25 33.96 -13.03 14.23
CA PHE A 25 35.15 -12.81 15.04
C PHE A 25 35.45 -11.31 15.19
N GLN A 26 36.05 -10.94 16.31
CA GLN A 26 36.44 -9.56 16.58
C GLN A 26 37.52 -9.11 15.56
N ASN A 27 37.47 -7.83 15.16
CA ASN A 27 38.32 -7.18 14.14
C ASN A 27 38.02 -7.42 12.65
N ILE A 28 36.91 -8.08 12.33
CA ILE A 28 36.54 -8.32 10.93
C ILE A 28 35.36 -7.43 10.51
N SER A 29 35.12 -7.24 9.21
CA SER A 29 33.94 -6.55 8.68
C SER A 29 32.66 -7.07 9.32
N LYS A 30 31.63 -6.20 9.49
CA LYS A 30 30.32 -6.63 10.01
C LYS A 30 29.67 -7.71 9.13
N CYS A 31 30.06 -7.77 7.86
CA CYS A 31 29.57 -8.72 6.88
C CYS A 31 30.53 -9.86 6.54
N GLU A 32 31.60 -10.03 7.31
CA GLU A 32 32.39 -11.24 7.27
C GLU A 32 31.88 -12.18 8.35
N LEU A 33 31.20 -13.24 7.91
CA LEU A 33 30.52 -14.18 8.79
C LEU A 33 31.16 -15.54 8.63
N CYS A 34 31.34 -16.21 9.77
CA CYS A 34 31.95 -17.53 9.83
C CYS A 34 30.92 -18.55 10.30
N ILE A 35 30.80 -19.67 9.58
CA ILE A 35 29.94 -20.79 9.94
C ILE A 35 30.79 -21.98 10.36
N CYS A 36 30.34 -22.69 11.39
CA CYS A 36 30.97 -23.94 11.81
C CYS A 36 30.65 -25.07 10.82
N GLY A 37 31.68 -25.57 10.12
CA GLY A 37 31.61 -26.66 9.15
C GLY A 37 31.47 -28.04 9.80
N THR A 38 31.23 -29.06 8.97
CA THR A 38 31.08 -30.47 9.42
C THR A 38 32.38 -31.11 9.90
N ASP A 39 33.50 -30.48 9.61
CA ASP A 39 34.87 -30.88 9.88
C ASP A 39 35.49 -30.15 11.08
N SER A 40 34.67 -29.43 11.87
CA SER A 40 35.13 -28.49 12.90
C SER A 40 35.96 -27.32 12.39
N GLU A 41 35.97 -27.08 11.07
CA GLU A 41 36.63 -25.91 10.50
C GLU A 41 35.67 -24.72 10.39
N TRP A 42 36.23 -23.52 10.55
CA TRP A 42 35.50 -22.27 10.36
C TRP A 42 35.50 -21.90 8.88
N ILE A 43 34.32 -21.85 8.29
CA ILE A 43 34.12 -21.40 6.90
C ILE A 43 33.69 -19.94 6.97
N CYS A 44 34.59 -19.02 6.65
CA CYS A 44 34.34 -17.58 6.68
C CYS A 44 34.16 -17.04 5.27
N ASP A 45 33.08 -16.29 5.04
CA ASP A 45 32.80 -15.62 3.77
C ASP A 45 32.44 -14.15 4.00
N HIS A 46 32.83 -13.31 3.03
CA HIS A 46 32.46 -11.90 3.01
C HIS A 46 31.19 -11.69 2.18
N TYR A 47 30.11 -11.32 2.86
CA TYR A 47 28.81 -11.11 2.25
C TYR A 47 28.70 -9.69 1.68
N VAL A 48 28.51 -9.60 0.37
CA VAL A 48 28.35 -8.32 -0.37
C VAL A 48 26.92 -8.08 -0.83
N SER A 49 26.02 -9.03 -0.58
CA SER A 49 24.63 -8.96 -1.04
C SER A 49 23.66 -9.61 -0.06
N CYS A 50 22.47 -9.02 0.02
CA CYS A 50 21.32 -9.58 0.73
C CYS A 50 20.79 -10.89 0.14
N LYS A 51 21.09 -11.22 -1.12
CA LYS A 51 20.57 -12.44 -1.77
C LYS A 51 21.17 -13.71 -1.19
N SER A 52 22.41 -13.63 -0.75
CA SER A 52 23.18 -14.74 -0.18
C SER A 52 22.97 -14.90 1.33
N LEU A 53 22.24 -13.99 1.98
CA LEU A 53 22.12 -13.93 3.43
C LEU A 53 20.66 -13.97 3.86
N ASP A 54 20.30 -14.91 4.73
CA ASP A 54 18.94 -14.98 5.26
C ASP A 54 18.72 -13.96 6.38
N CYS A 55 18.36 -12.74 5.98
CA CYS A 55 18.07 -11.63 6.90
C CYS A 55 16.82 -11.83 7.77
N LYS A 56 16.12 -12.96 7.65
CA LYS A 56 15.05 -13.35 8.58
C LYS A 56 15.57 -14.21 9.74
N SER A 57 16.84 -14.60 9.71
CA SER A 57 17.48 -15.35 10.78
C SER A 57 17.46 -14.57 12.10
N SER A 58 17.27 -15.28 13.22
CA SER A 58 17.37 -14.71 14.57
C SER A 58 18.81 -14.53 15.04
N ASN A 59 19.80 -14.93 14.24
CA ASN A 59 21.20 -14.80 14.58
C ASN A 59 21.63 -13.32 14.54
N SER A 60 22.23 -12.85 15.65
CA SER A 60 22.64 -11.45 15.81
C SER A 60 23.68 -11.00 14.78
N ALA A 61 24.64 -11.87 14.44
CA ALA A 61 25.70 -11.53 13.49
C ALA A 61 25.12 -11.35 12.07
N VAL A 62 24.18 -12.21 11.69
CA VAL A 62 23.44 -12.08 10.43
C VAL A 62 22.61 -10.79 10.41
N GLY A 63 21.90 -10.50 11.49
CA GLY A 63 21.10 -9.28 11.62
C GLY A 63 21.91 -7.99 11.47
N GLU A 64 23.10 -7.93 12.07
CA GLU A 64 24.01 -6.79 11.95
C GLU A 64 24.49 -6.58 10.52
N CYS A 65 24.91 -7.64 9.83
CA CYS A 65 25.32 -7.54 8.42
C CYS A 65 24.14 -7.12 7.52
N CYS A 66 22.95 -7.67 7.75
CA CYS A 66 21.74 -7.29 7.02
C CYS A 66 21.36 -5.82 7.21
N ALA A 67 21.54 -5.29 8.43
CA ALA A 67 21.32 -3.88 8.72
C ALA A 67 22.33 -2.99 7.97
N GLU A 68 23.62 -3.38 7.97
CA GLU A 68 24.68 -2.67 7.26
C GLU A 68 24.43 -2.64 5.74
N MET A 69 23.98 -3.75 5.16
CA MET A 69 23.63 -3.85 3.74
C MET A 69 22.24 -3.30 3.40
N HIS A 70 21.51 -2.74 4.37
CA HIS A 70 20.14 -2.24 4.21
C HIS A 70 19.16 -3.26 3.60
N CYS A 71 19.35 -4.55 3.90
CA CYS A 71 18.53 -5.64 3.41
C CYS A 71 17.10 -5.52 3.94
N GLY A 72 16.18 -5.06 3.10
CA GLY A 72 14.75 -4.93 3.43
C GLY A 72 14.31 -3.54 3.93
N GLY A 73 15.19 -2.53 3.90
CA GLY A 73 14.83 -1.15 4.28
C GLY A 73 14.16 -0.35 3.16
N ILE A 74 14.67 -0.44 1.94
CA ILE A 74 14.27 0.48 0.85
C ILE A 74 12.81 0.27 0.42
N THR A 75 12.33 -0.98 0.40
CA THR A 75 10.96 -1.28 -0.05
C THR A 75 9.89 -0.75 0.88
N LYS A 76 10.11 -0.79 2.20
CA LYS A 76 9.09 -0.32 3.17
C LYS A 76 8.94 1.21 3.13
N PHE A 77 10.05 1.94 3.06
CA PHE A 77 10.00 3.40 2.94
C PHE A 77 9.48 3.86 1.58
N MET A 78 9.83 3.15 0.49
CA MET A 78 9.25 3.45 -0.82
C MET A 78 7.75 3.18 -0.85
N ILE A 79 7.27 2.04 -0.36
CA ILE A 79 5.83 1.72 -0.34
C ILE A 79 5.05 2.77 0.48
N LEU A 80 5.57 3.15 1.65
CA LEU A 80 4.95 4.19 2.48
C LEU A 80 4.93 5.55 1.78
N GLY A 81 6.06 5.93 1.14
CA GLY A 81 6.19 7.18 0.41
C GLY A 81 5.26 7.27 -0.80
N PHE A 82 5.16 6.21 -1.59
CA PHE A 82 4.24 6.13 -2.72
C PHE A 82 2.77 6.22 -2.29
N GLY A 83 2.40 5.59 -1.16
CA GLY A 83 1.06 5.69 -0.61
C GLY A 83 0.68 7.12 -0.24
N ILE A 84 1.55 7.81 0.51
CA ILE A 84 1.33 9.21 0.90
C ILE A 84 1.26 10.13 -0.33
N PHE A 85 2.17 9.95 -1.29
CA PHE A 85 2.18 10.74 -2.52
C PHE A 85 0.90 10.56 -3.34
N ALA A 86 0.39 9.33 -3.47
CA ALA A 86 -0.87 9.06 -4.15
C ALA A 86 -2.07 9.74 -3.48
N ILE A 87 -2.11 9.74 -2.14
CA ILE A 87 -3.18 10.42 -1.38
C ILE A 87 -3.14 11.93 -1.60
N ILE A 88 -1.96 12.55 -1.56
CA ILE A 88 -1.79 13.99 -1.80
C ILE A 88 -2.27 14.36 -3.21
N LEU A 89 -1.88 13.57 -4.22
CA LEU A 89 -2.33 13.78 -5.60
C LEU A 89 -3.85 13.66 -5.74
N TYR A 90 -4.46 12.69 -5.06
CA TYR A 90 -5.91 12.51 -5.09
C TYR A 90 -6.65 13.71 -4.48
N ILE A 91 -6.20 14.22 -3.33
CA ILE A 91 -6.78 15.41 -2.70
C ILE A 91 -6.63 16.63 -3.61
N ALA A 92 -5.44 16.85 -4.18
CA ALA A 92 -5.19 17.95 -5.11
C ALA A 92 -6.12 17.88 -6.33
N PHE A 93 -6.35 16.68 -6.88
CA PHE A 93 -7.27 16.47 -8.00
C PHE A 93 -8.72 16.83 -7.65
N ILE A 94 -9.22 16.43 -6.48
CA ILE A 94 -10.56 16.82 -6.00
C ILE A 94 -10.68 18.34 -5.87
N LEU A 95 -9.67 19.00 -5.30
CA LEU A 95 -9.67 20.46 -5.14
C LEU A 95 -9.73 21.17 -6.51
N ILE A 96 -8.99 20.68 -7.51
CA ILE A 96 -9.02 21.22 -8.87
C ILE A 96 -10.43 21.07 -9.47
N ILE A 97 -11.06 19.92 -9.32
CA ILE A 97 -12.44 19.68 -9.80
C ILE A 97 -13.42 20.66 -9.15
N MET A 98 -13.34 20.82 -7.82
CA MET A 98 -14.22 21.73 -7.07
C MET A 98 -14.04 23.20 -7.52
N LEU A 99 -12.81 23.62 -7.82
CA LEU A 99 -12.53 24.94 -8.38
C LEU A 99 -13.15 25.11 -9.77
N ILE A 100 -13.03 24.11 -10.64
CA ILE A 100 -13.65 24.13 -11.97
C ILE A 100 -15.17 24.26 -11.85
N PHE A 101 -15.81 23.45 -11.00
CA PHE A 101 -17.25 23.54 -10.76
C PHE A 101 -17.68 24.91 -10.24
N SER A 102 -16.90 25.51 -9.33
CA SER A 102 -17.17 26.84 -8.79
C SER A 102 -17.13 27.92 -9.88
N ILE A 103 -16.14 27.86 -10.77
CA ILE A 103 -16.01 28.79 -11.92
C ILE A 103 -17.17 28.60 -12.91
N LEU A 104 -17.53 27.35 -13.22
CA LEU A 104 -18.65 27.05 -14.11
C LEU A 104 -19.99 27.52 -13.54
N HIS A 105 -20.20 27.33 -12.24
CA HIS A 105 -21.41 27.80 -11.57
C HIS A 105 -21.49 29.33 -11.59
N TRP A 106 -20.40 30.02 -11.25
CA TRP A 106 -20.33 31.49 -11.31
C TRP A 106 -20.69 32.02 -12.70
N ARG A 107 -20.10 31.43 -13.75
CA ARG A 107 -20.41 31.82 -15.14
C ARG A 107 -21.88 31.63 -15.48
N LYS A 108 -22.54 30.60 -14.95
CA LYS A 108 -23.97 30.36 -15.16
C LYS A 108 -24.84 31.38 -14.42
N THR A 109 -24.47 31.78 -13.20
CA THR A 109 -25.22 32.78 -12.42
C THR A 109 -25.08 34.18 -13.00
N SER A 110 -23.90 34.57 -13.49
CA SER A 110 -23.69 35.87 -14.13
C SER A 110 -24.61 36.09 -15.34
N LYS A 111 -24.87 35.04 -16.14
CA LYS A 111 -25.82 35.11 -17.26
C LYS A 111 -27.28 35.33 -16.86
N LYS A 112 -27.64 35.08 -15.59
CA LYS A 112 -29.00 35.28 -15.08
C LYS A 112 -29.23 36.68 -14.51
N ALA A 113 -28.17 37.44 -14.23
CA ALA A 113 -28.28 38.76 -13.61
C ALA A 113 -28.53 39.90 -14.61
N ASP A 114 -28.15 39.74 -15.90
CA ASP A 114 -28.36 40.78 -16.93
C ASP A 114 -29.71 40.71 -17.67
N ASN A 115 -30.56 39.71 -17.36
CA ASN A 115 -31.88 39.53 -18.01
C ASN A 115 -33.07 39.87 -17.08
N SER A 116 -32.86 40.61 -15.99
CA SER A 116 -33.91 40.98 -15.03
C SER A 116 -34.07 42.49 -14.88
N ASP A 117 -34.22 43.19 -16.00
CA ASP A 117 -34.84 44.52 -16.03
C ASP A 117 -36.07 44.48 -16.94
N THR A 118 -37.22 44.12 -16.37
CA THR A 118 -38.52 44.59 -16.85
C THR A 118 -39.45 44.73 -15.63
N PRO A 119 -39.63 45.94 -15.09
CA PRO A 119 -40.61 46.19 -14.05
C PRO A 119 -41.95 46.51 -14.70
N ASP A 120 -42.74 45.50 -15.03
CA ASP A 120 -44.14 45.73 -15.40
C ASP A 120 -44.99 45.81 -14.13
N THR A 121 -45.35 47.05 -13.86
CA THR A 121 -46.42 47.51 -12.97
C THR A 121 -47.76 47.03 -13.53
N ASN A 122 -48.64 46.42 -12.71
CA ASN A 122 -50.12 46.36 -12.79
C ASN A 122 -50.56 45.31 -11.74
N LEU A 123 -51.04 45.65 -10.54
CA LEU A 123 -52.33 46.23 -10.16
C LEU A 123 -53.55 45.44 -10.65
N GLY A 124 -54.29 44.84 -9.70
CA GLY A 124 -55.59 44.19 -9.85
C GLY A 124 -55.51 42.71 -10.21
N GLU A 125 -56.35 41.79 -9.75
CA GLU A 125 -57.54 41.86 -8.90
C GLU A 125 -57.92 40.38 -8.65
N GLU A 126 -58.19 40.04 -7.39
CA GLU A 126 -59.12 39.02 -6.89
C GLU A 126 -59.22 37.56 -7.43
N THR A 127 -58.97 36.62 -6.50
CA THR A 127 -59.96 35.69 -5.89
C THR A 127 -60.68 34.59 -6.72
N LYS A 128 -60.50 33.36 -6.21
CA LYS A 128 -61.41 32.18 -6.15
C LYS A 128 -61.53 31.20 -7.32
N LYS A 129 -60.94 30.02 -7.07
CA LYS A 129 -61.54 28.67 -6.93
C LYS A 129 -62.60 28.22 -7.94
N GLN A 130 -62.32 27.12 -8.65
CA GLN A 130 -63.07 25.84 -8.69
C GLN A 130 -62.39 24.89 -9.69
N ASN A 131 -61.79 23.78 -9.24
CA ASN A 131 -62.36 22.41 -9.11
C ASN A 131 -62.34 21.58 -10.40
N LEU A 132 -61.61 20.47 -10.37
CA LEU A 132 -61.91 19.12 -10.90
C LEU A 132 -60.61 18.31 -10.71
N GLU A 133 -60.42 17.47 -9.69
CA GLU A 133 -61.09 16.17 -9.47
C GLU A 133 -61.12 15.33 -10.74
N LEU A 134 -60.30 14.27 -10.81
CA LEU A 134 -60.75 12.88 -10.98
C LEU A 134 -59.59 11.95 -11.43
N ASP A 135 -59.34 10.93 -10.60
CA ASP A 135 -58.82 9.57 -10.88
C ASP A 135 -57.48 9.40 -11.64
N GLU A 136 -56.67 8.35 -11.46
CA GLU A 136 -56.91 6.98 -10.98
C GLU A 136 -55.57 6.36 -10.57
N ASP A 137 -55.62 5.45 -9.59
CA ASP A 137 -54.58 4.46 -9.29
C ASP A 137 -54.10 3.70 -10.54
N ILE A 138 -52.86 3.18 -10.52
CA ILE A 138 -52.58 1.75 -10.75
C ILE A 138 -51.10 1.43 -10.48
N SER A 139 -50.98 0.27 -9.87
CA SER A 139 -49.84 -0.46 -9.36
C SER A 139 -48.76 -0.85 -10.39
N GLU A 140 -47.62 -1.23 -9.81
CA GLU A 140 -47.02 -2.57 -9.99
C GLU A 140 -45.65 -2.68 -10.68
N SER A 141 -44.86 -3.56 -10.07
CA SER A 141 -43.93 -4.49 -10.72
C SER A 141 -42.43 -4.18 -10.58
N ASN A 142 -41.93 -4.45 -9.38
CA ASN A 142 -41.07 -5.61 -9.12
C ASN A 142 -40.19 -6.08 -10.31
N LYS A 143 -38.86 -5.87 -10.22
CA LYS A 143 -37.88 -6.81 -10.80
C LYS A 143 -36.48 -6.59 -10.21
N GLU A 144 -36.16 -7.43 -9.24
CA GLU A 144 -34.80 -7.80 -8.87
C GLU A 144 -34.28 -8.93 -9.80
N PRO A 145 -33.11 -9.54 -9.56
CA PRO A 145 -31.84 -9.28 -10.23
C PRO A 145 -31.47 -10.35 -11.27
N VAL A 146 -30.51 -10.06 -12.16
CA VAL A 146 -29.86 -11.10 -12.98
C VAL A 146 -28.35 -11.11 -12.71
N ARG A 147 -27.92 -12.22 -12.11
CA ARG A 147 -26.55 -12.71 -11.96
C ARG A 147 -26.04 -13.35 -13.28
N TYR A 148 -24.72 -13.60 -13.26
CA TYR A 148 -23.90 -14.49 -14.11
C TYR A 148 -23.42 -13.79 -15.41
N LEU A 149 -22.13 -13.82 -15.79
CA LEU A 149 -21.33 -15.02 -16.04
C LEU A 149 -19.83 -14.89 -15.68
N PHE A 150 -19.29 -16.03 -15.28
CA PHE A 150 -17.88 -16.42 -15.25
C PHE A 150 -17.24 -16.42 -16.66
N ALA A 151 -15.93 -16.15 -16.72
CA ALA A 151 -14.99 -16.99 -17.47
C ALA A 151 -13.54 -16.75 -16.99
N PRO A 152 -12.80 -17.79 -16.57
CA PRO A 152 -11.35 -17.78 -16.49
C PRO A 152 -10.75 -18.14 -17.87
N LYS A 153 -9.52 -17.69 -18.14
CA LYS A 153 -8.72 -18.25 -19.23
C LYS A 153 -7.28 -18.48 -18.76
N ASP A 154 -6.87 -19.70 -19.06
CA ASP A 154 -5.73 -20.49 -18.58
C ASP A 154 -4.33 -19.95 -18.87
N PRO A 155 -3.31 -20.57 -18.21
CA PRO A 155 -1.90 -20.25 -18.38
C PRO A 155 -1.29 -20.93 -19.61
N ASN A 156 -0.18 -20.37 -20.09
CA ASN A 156 0.84 -21.05 -20.88
C ASN A 156 2.21 -20.51 -20.45
#